data_AF-A0A3A5ANA3-F1
#
_entry.id   AF-A0A3A5ANA3-F1
#
_cell.length_a   1.000
_cell.length_b   1.000
_cell.length_c   1.000
_cell.angle_alpha   90.00
_cell.angle_beta   90.00
_cell.angle_gamma   90.00
#
_symmetry.space_group_name_H-M   'P 1'
#
loop_
_entity.id
_entity.type
_entity.pdbx_description
1 polymer ?
#
loop_
_entity_poly.entity_id
_entity_poly.type
_entity_poly.pdbx_seq_one_letter_code
_entity_poly.pdbx_strand_id
1 'polypeptide(L)'
;MAHIRLLLALLLLATLAGCLGGPPVASLPEPPPPPPPPAAGQSDQILLEETLRGRALGNAEVVGLSDRLLQEGNASLSDQTTMARLEILLLKALKTEDKVNRPAVLRNLGIIHYHQGKYKKARQELQHANELNPKDPRTHFYLARLFTLQGEIYQKQGKKSQAKQQFKRASIEMEMARKLAPGNPAYRQEIQPANKQGQGK
;
A
#
# COMPACT_ATOMS: atom_id res chain seq x y z
N MET A 1 87.01 -34.86 -62.36
CA MET A 1 87.80 -35.71 -61.44
C MET A 1 87.13 -35.59 -60.08
N ALA A 2 86.28 -36.52 -59.64
CA ALA A 2 86.53 -37.92 -59.27
C ALA A 2 87.24 -38.07 -57.93
N HIS A 3 86.68 -38.96 -57.07
CA HIS A 3 87.18 -39.45 -55.76
C HIS A 3 86.84 -38.54 -54.53
N ILE A 4 86.56 -39.02 -53.29
CA ILE A 4 86.47 -40.42 -52.77
C ILE A 4 85.68 -40.54 -51.41
N ARG A 5 84.88 -41.62 -51.24
CA ARG A 5 84.47 -42.32 -49.95
C ARG A 5 83.65 -41.54 -48.86
N LEU A 6 83.04 -42.16 -47.82
CA LEU A 6 82.39 -43.48 -47.56
C LEU A 6 81.91 -43.55 -46.06
N LEU A 7 80.82 -44.30 -45.77
CA LEU A 7 80.41 -44.91 -44.46
C LEU A 7 79.68 -44.10 -43.33
N LEU A 8 78.73 -44.82 -42.71
CA LEU A 8 78.29 -44.89 -41.29
C LEU A 8 77.30 -43.88 -40.64
N ALA A 9 76.04 -44.35 -40.54
CA ALA A 9 75.40 -44.83 -39.30
C ALA A 9 74.37 -43.98 -38.50
N LEU A 10 73.50 -44.75 -37.82
CA LEU A 10 72.67 -44.48 -36.63
C LEU A 10 71.33 -43.73 -36.75
N LEU A 11 70.27 -44.56 -36.64
CA LEU A 11 68.97 -44.34 -35.99
C LEU A 11 68.80 -43.09 -35.11
N LEU A 12 67.63 -42.45 -35.25
CA LEU A 12 66.76 -42.14 -34.10
C LEU A 12 65.29 -41.95 -34.56
N LEU A 13 64.35 -42.37 -33.71
CA LEU A 13 62.90 -42.33 -33.94
C LEU A 13 62.31 -40.95 -33.63
N ALA A 14 61.36 -40.48 -34.45
CA ALA A 14 60.41 -39.43 -34.08
C ALA A 14 59.11 -39.51 -34.90
N THR A 15 58.13 -40.30 -34.44
CA THR A 15 56.76 -40.27 -34.96
C THR A 15 55.90 -39.33 -34.11
N LEU A 16 55.64 -38.11 -34.60
CA LEU A 16 54.66 -37.21 -33.99
C LEU A 16 53.29 -37.42 -34.63
N ALA A 17 52.47 -38.25 -33.99
CA ALA A 17 51.04 -38.32 -34.28
C ALA A 17 50.32 -37.11 -33.64
N GLY A 18 49.44 -36.46 -34.40
CA GLY A 18 48.73 -35.27 -33.93
C GLY A 18 47.58 -35.61 -32.98
N CYS A 19 47.51 -34.90 -31.84
CA CYS A 19 46.37 -34.92 -30.93
C CYS A 19 45.52 -33.66 -31.13
N LEU A 20 44.36 -33.80 -31.76
CA LEU A 20 43.28 -32.80 -31.73
C LEU A 20 42.37 -33.09 -30.52
N GLY A 21 42.42 -32.23 -29.51
CA GLY A 21 41.64 -32.39 -28.28
C GLY A 21 41.75 -31.17 -27.37
N GLY A 22 41.08 -30.08 -27.75
CA GLY A 22 40.91 -28.93 -26.85
C GLY A 22 39.95 -29.27 -25.71
N PRO A 23 40.14 -28.71 -24.49
CA PRO A 23 39.21 -28.93 -23.38
C PRO A 23 37.84 -28.32 -23.70
N PRO A 24 36.74 -28.88 -23.16
CA PRO A 24 35.43 -28.25 -23.29
C PRO A 24 35.44 -26.88 -22.61
N VAL A 25 35.05 -25.84 -23.36
CA VAL A 25 34.82 -24.51 -22.79
C VAL A 25 33.65 -24.64 -21.82
N ALA A 26 33.92 -24.54 -20.52
CA ALA A 26 32.87 -24.51 -19.52
C ALA A 26 31.98 -23.28 -19.77
N SER A 27 30.71 -23.51 -20.11
CA SER A 27 29.71 -22.46 -20.20
C SER A 27 29.71 -21.68 -18.89
N LEU A 28 29.90 -20.36 -18.97
CA LEU A 28 29.73 -19.50 -17.80
C LEU A 28 28.30 -19.70 -17.25
N PRO A 29 28.12 -19.79 -15.92
CA PRO A 29 26.78 -19.89 -15.35
C PRO A 29 25.97 -18.67 -15.79
N GLU A 30 24.76 -18.89 -16.31
CA GLU A 30 23.86 -17.79 -16.65
C GLU A 30 23.66 -16.90 -15.41
N PRO A 31 23.67 -15.56 -15.55
CA PRO A 31 23.37 -14.68 -14.44
C PRO A 31 21.97 -15.03 -13.90
N PRO A 32 21.78 -15.04 -12.57
CA PRO A 32 20.48 -15.38 -12.00
C PRO A 32 19.41 -14.43 -12.58
N PRO A 33 18.20 -14.94 -12.89
CA PRO A 33 17.13 -14.10 -13.41
C PRO A 33 16.89 -12.93 -12.45
N PRO A 34 16.59 -11.72 -12.97
CA PRO A 34 16.32 -10.57 -12.11
C PRO A 34 15.18 -10.92 -11.14
N PRO A 35 15.25 -10.46 -9.88
CA PRO A 35 14.20 -10.74 -8.92
C PRO A 35 12.85 -10.25 -9.47
N PRO A 36 11.74 -10.98 -9.22
CA PRO A 36 10.43 -10.55 -9.67
C PRO A 36 10.13 -9.14 -9.13
N PRO A 37 9.45 -8.29 -9.91
CA PRO A 37 9.14 -6.93 -9.47
C PRO A 37 8.37 -7.00 -8.14
N PRO A 38 8.72 -6.16 -7.15
CA PRO A 38 8.05 -6.18 -5.84
C PRO A 38 6.54 -6.02 -6.01
N ALA A 39 5.78 -6.79 -5.24
CA ALA A 39 4.33 -6.72 -5.25
C ALA A 39 3.89 -5.27 -4.98
N ALA A 40 2.75 -4.82 -5.54
CA ALA A 40 2.39 -3.40 -5.56
C ALA A 40 2.47 -2.69 -4.17
N GLY A 41 2.16 -3.39 -3.08
CA GLY A 41 2.32 -2.86 -1.71
C GLY A 41 3.75 -2.89 -1.15
N GLN A 42 4.63 -3.79 -1.60
CA GLN A 42 6.04 -3.81 -1.20
C GLN A 42 6.80 -2.57 -1.73
N SER A 43 6.53 -2.17 -2.98
CA SER A 43 7.08 -0.94 -3.57
C SER A 43 6.71 0.31 -2.75
N ASP A 44 5.45 0.39 -2.32
CA ASP A 44 4.97 1.49 -1.48
C ASP A 44 5.56 1.45 -0.05
N GLN A 45 5.77 0.27 0.53
CA GLN A 45 6.46 0.14 1.82
C GLN A 45 7.94 0.55 1.74
N ILE A 46 8.64 0.21 0.65
CA ILE A 46 10.02 0.66 0.40
C ILE A 46 10.05 2.19 0.26
N LEU A 47 9.13 2.78 -0.52
CA LEU A 47 9.06 4.23 -0.69
C LEU A 47 8.76 4.95 0.64
N LEU A 48 7.90 4.39 1.49
CA LEU A 48 7.62 4.88 2.84
C LEU A 48 8.89 4.88 3.71
N GLU A 49 9.67 3.80 3.69
CA GLU A 49 10.95 3.70 4.40
C GLU A 49 11.99 4.71 3.91
N GLU A 50 12.18 4.84 2.60
CA GLU A 50 13.09 5.82 2.01
C GLU A 50 12.72 7.25 2.39
N THR A 51 11.43 7.57 2.38
CA THR A 51 10.93 8.91 2.74
C THR A 51 11.22 9.24 4.19
N LEU A 52 11.08 8.27 5.11
CA LEU A 52 11.45 8.43 6.51
C LEU A 52 12.96 8.53 6.73
N ARG A 53 13.77 7.97 5.84
CA ARG A 53 15.24 8.09 5.81
C ARG A 53 15.74 9.39 5.13
N GLY A 54 14.83 10.24 4.66
CA GLY A 54 15.16 11.57 4.15
C GLY A 54 14.92 11.78 2.66
N ARG A 55 14.42 10.78 1.91
CA ARG A 55 13.94 11.01 0.54
C ARG A 55 12.83 12.05 0.57
N ALA A 56 12.97 13.10 -0.24
CA ALA A 56 11.94 14.12 -0.37
C ALA A 56 10.73 13.54 -1.15
N LEU A 57 9.52 13.81 -0.64
CA LEU A 57 8.26 13.66 -1.36
C LEU A 57 7.46 14.95 -1.20
N GLY A 58 6.86 15.42 -2.28
CA GLY A 58 5.84 16.47 -2.26
C GLY A 58 4.54 15.97 -1.65
N ASN A 59 3.69 16.88 -1.17
CA ASN A 59 2.42 16.52 -0.52
C ASN A 59 1.49 15.67 -1.40
N ALA A 60 1.46 15.93 -2.71
CA ALA A 60 0.70 15.12 -3.67
C ALA A 60 1.20 13.67 -3.74
N GLU A 61 2.52 13.45 -3.66
CA GLU A 61 3.11 12.11 -3.63
C GLU A 61 2.84 11.40 -2.29
N VAL A 62 2.91 12.14 -1.17
CA VAL A 62 2.52 11.64 0.16
C VAL A 62 1.04 11.24 0.19
N VAL A 63 0.15 12.04 -0.42
CA VAL A 63 -1.27 11.70 -0.59
C VAL A 63 -1.43 10.45 -1.45
N GLY A 64 -0.77 10.37 -2.61
CA GLY A 64 -0.85 9.20 -3.50
C GLY A 64 -0.34 7.90 -2.86
N LEU A 65 0.77 7.97 -2.12
CA LEU A 65 1.33 6.86 -1.36
C LEU A 65 0.39 6.41 -0.24
N SER A 66 -0.09 7.35 0.57
CA SER A 66 -1.04 7.03 1.65
C SER A 66 -2.40 6.55 1.12
N ASP A 67 -2.85 6.98 -0.05
CA ASP A 67 -4.08 6.49 -0.66
C ASP A 67 -4.01 5.03 -1.08
N ARG A 68 -2.88 4.58 -1.66
CA ARG A 68 -2.67 3.17 -2.01
C ARG A 68 -2.52 2.27 -0.78
N LEU A 69 -1.76 2.72 0.22
CA LEU A 69 -1.56 1.98 1.47
C LEU A 69 -2.81 1.95 2.37
N LEU A 70 -3.67 2.97 2.30
CA LEU A 70 -4.95 3.04 3.02
C LEU A 70 -6.16 2.63 2.17
N GLN A 71 -5.93 1.89 1.07
CA GLN A 71 -7.00 1.34 0.24
C GLN A 71 -7.73 0.21 0.98
N GLU A 72 -9.04 0.14 0.80
CA GLU A 72 -9.89 -0.93 1.34
C GLU A 72 -9.39 -2.31 0.85
N GLY A 73 -9.18 -3.24 1.77
CA GLY A 73 -8.61 -4.57 1.48
C GLY A 73 -7.08 -4.65 1.48
N ASN A 74 -6.36 -3.53 1.58
CA ASN A 74 -4.89 -3.56 1.71
C ASN A 74 -4.48 -4.01 3.13
N ALA A 75 -3.53 -4.95 3.22
CA ALA A 75 -2.98 -5.44 4.49
C ALA A 75 -2.36 -4.34 5.37
N SER A 76 -1.90 -3.24 4.77
CA SER A 76 -1.43 -2.06 5.50
C SER A 76 -2.51 -1.40 6.38
N LEU A 77 -3.80 -1.67 6.17
CA LEU A 77 -4.86 -1.25 7.10
C LEU A 77 -4.79 -1.95 8.48
N SER A 78 -4.15 -3.13 8.54
CA SER A 78 -3.94 -3.89 9.79
C SER A 78 -2.54 -3.72 10.39
N ASP A 79 -1.57 -3.17 9.65
CA ASP A 79 -0.21 -2.97 10.15
C ASP A 79 -0.07 -1.63 10.90
N GLN A 80 0.03 -1.72 12.23
CA GLN A 80 0.26 -0.58 13.12
C GLN A 80 1.57 0.16 12.82
N THR A 81 2.59 -0.53 12.29
CA THR A 81 3.88 0.07 11.93
C THR A 81 3.72 0.96 10.71
N THR A 82 3.13 0.46 9.63
CA THR A 82 2.77 1.27 8.45
C THR A 82 1.87 2.44 8.83
N MET A 83 0.86 2.23 9.70
CA MET A 83 -0.02 3.30 10.19
C MET A 83 0.74 4.43 10.89
N ALA A 84 1.63 4.11 11.85
CA ALA A 84 2.41 5.10 12.56
C ALA A 84 3.39 5.86 11.64
N ARG A 85 3.99 5.15 10.68
CA ARG A 85 4.87 5.72 9.65
C ARG A 85 4.14 6.70 8.74
N LEU A 86 2.92 6.36 8.31
CA LEU A 86 2.07 7.26 7.52
C LEU A 86 1.57 8.46 8.34
N GLU A 87 1.23 8.27 9.62
CA GLU A 87 0.85 9.34 10.55
C GLU A 87 1.94 10.43 10.59
N ILE A 88 3.22 10.05 10.69
CA ILE A 88 4.37 10.97 10.66
C ILE A 88 4.44 11.77 9.35
N LEU A 89 4.36 11.11 8.19
CA LEU A 89 4.45 11.79 6.89
C LEU A 89 3.28 12.76 6.67
N LEU A 90 2.06 12.34 7.01
CA LEU A 90 0.86 13.16 6.83
C LEU A 90 0.82 14.34 7.81
N LEU A 91 1.29 14.17 9.05
CA LEU A 91 1.46 15.28 10.00
C LEU A 91 2.55 16.27 9.54
N LYS A 92 3.59 15.81 8.83
CA LYS A 92 4.56 16.70 8.17
C LYS A 92 3.92 17.49 7.03
N ALA A 93 3.16 16.83 6.15
CA ALA A 93 2.46 17.48 5.05
C ALA A 93 1.43 18.52 5.53
N LEU A 94 0.67 18.22 6.59
CA LEU A 94 -0.37 19.09 7.15
C LEU A 94 0.16 20.45 7.67
N LYS A 95 1.45 20.52 8.04
CA LYS A 95 2.12 21.75 8.49
C LYS A 95 2.42 22.75 7.36
N THR A 96 2.34 22.32 6.10
CA THR A 96 2.55 23.20 4.94
C THR A 96 1.27 23.96 4.57
N GLU A 97 1.38 25.10 3.88
CA GLU A 97 0.21 25.89 3.44
C GLU A 97 -0.55 25.30 2.23
N ASP A 98 -0.29 24.05 1.87
CA ASP A 98 -0.90 23.38 0.73
C ASP A 98 -2.40 23.13 0.93
N LYS A 99 -3.21 24.08 0.43
CA LYS A 99 -4.68 24.00 0.46
C LYS A 99 -5.24 22.94 -0.51
N VAL A 100 -4.47 22.52 -1.51
CA VAL A 100 -4.92 21.55 -2.53
C VAL A 100 -4.94 20.14 -1.95
N ASN A 101 -3.85 19.73 -1.29
CA ASN A 101 -3.72 18.39 -0.73
C ASN A 101 -4.24 18.26 0.72
N ARG A 102 -4.40 19.37 1.45
CA ARG A 102 -4.92 19.38 2.84
C ARG A 102 -6.18 18.55 3.09
N PRO A 103 -7.23 18.53 2.23
CA PRO A 103 -8.42 17.72 2.46
C PRO A 103 -8.10 16.21 2.44
N ALA A 104 -7.26 15.77 1.50
CA ALA A 104 -6.82 14.38 1.38
C ALA A 104 -5.88 13.96 2.54
N VAL A 105 -5.00 14.87 2.98
CA VAL A 105 -4.15 14.66 4.16
C VAL A 105 -5.00 14.47 5.42
N LEU A 106 -6.00 15.33 5.63
CA LEU A 106 -6.93 15.23 6.77
C LEU A 106 -7.77 13.95 6.71
N ARG A 107 -8.31 13.58 5.54
CA ARG A 107 -8.98 12.30 5.34
C ARG A 107 -8.08 11.13 5.75
N ASN A 108 -6.85 11.09 5.25
CA ASN A 108 -5.96 9.95 5.46
C ASN A 108 -5.50 9.84 6.92
N LEU A 109 -5.24 10.96 7.61
CA LEU A 109 -5.07 10.98 9.08
C LEU A 109 -6.30 10.44 9.80
N GLY A 110 -7.49 10.87 9.39
CA GLY A 110 -8.74 10.40 9.98
C GLY A 110 -8.98 8.89 9.78
N ILE A 111 -8.57 8.33 8.64
CA ILE A 111 -8.57 6.87 8.38
C ILE A 111 -7.59 6.16 9.31
N ILE A 112 -6.35 6.65 9.44
CA ILE A 112 -5.34 6.07 10.34
C ILE A 112 -5.84 6.08 11.79
N HIS A 113 -6.34 7.23 12.25
CA HIS A 113 -6.91 7.39 13.58
C HIS A 113 -8.18 6.56 13.81
N TYR A 114 -8.95 6.24 12.77
CA TYR A 114 -10.07 5.30 12.87
C TYR A 114 -9.57 3.89 13.19
N HIS A 115 -8.60 3.37 12.42
CA HIS A 115 -8.07 2.01 12.60
C HIS A 115 -7.24 1.85 13.89
N GLN A 116 -6.64 2.93 14.38
CA GLN A 116 -5.99 2.97 15.70
C GLN A 116 -6.96 3.18 16.88
N GLY A 117 -8.28 3.20 16.65
CA GLY A 117 -9.29 3.40 17.71
C GLY A 117 -9.34 4.82 18.30
N LYS A 118 -8.58 5.78 17.76
CA LYS A 118 -8.55 7.20 18.16
C LYS A 118 -9.80 7.96 17.65
N TYR A 119 -11.00 7.38 17.80
CA TYR A 119 -12.24 7.79 17.12
C TYR A 119 -12.61 9.28 17.26
N LYS A 120 -12.29 9.93 18.39
CA LYS A 120 -12.53 11.37 18.57
C LYS A 120 -11.70 12.22 17.60
N LYS A 121 -10.40 11.90 17.43
CA LYS A 121 -9.51 12.58 16.48
C LYS A 121 -9.94 12.30 15.05
N ALA A 122 -10.17 11.03 14.73
CA ALA A 122 -10.64 10.58 13.42
C ALA A 122 -11.87 11.37 12.95
N ARG A 123 -12.85 11.56 13.84
CA ARG A 123 -14.06 12.34 13.53
C ARG A 123 -13.74 13.81 13.27
N GLN A 124 -12.87 14.44 14.04
CA GLN A 124 -12.50 15.85 13.83
C GLN A 124 -11.82 16.05 12.48
N GLU A 125 -10.88 15.17 12.11
CA GLU A 125 -10.13 15.26 10.85
C GLU A 125 -11.01 14.96 9.64
N LEU A 126 -11.87 13.95 9.72
CA LEU A 126 -12.82 13.63 8.64
C LEU A 126 -13.91 14.70 8.49
N GLN A 127 -14.37 15.32 9.58
CA GLN A 127 -15.28 16.47 9.49
C GLN A 127 -14.62 17.66 8.78
N HIS A 128 -13.38 18.00 9.16
CA HIS A 128 -12.62 19.07 8.49
C HIS A 128 -12.27 18.72 7.03
N ALA A 129 -11.95 17.46 6.71
CA ALA A 129 -11.78 17.00 5.34
C ALA A 129 -13.06 17.18 4.51
N ASN A 130 -14.23 16.88 5.10
CA ASN A 130 -15.53 17.05 4.45
C ASN A 130 -15.92 18.53 4.27
N GLU A 131 -15.59 19.40 5.23
CA GLU A 131 -15.78 20.85 5.10
C GLU A 131 -14.97 21.44 3.94
N LEU A 132 -13.74 20.95 3.71
CA LEU A 132 -12.89 21.40 2.61
C LEU A 132 -13.18 20.70 1.27
N ASN A 133 -13.63 19.43 1.30
CA ASN A 133 -14.00 18.66 0.10
C ASN A 133 -15.21 17.74 0.37
N PRO A 134 -16.45 18.25 0.23
CA PRO A 134 -17.68 17.47 0.41
C PRO A 134 -18.05 16.58 -0.80
N LYS A 135 -17.08 16.31 -1.69
CA LYS A 135 -17.24 15.39 -2.83
C LYS A 135 -16.36 14.15 -2.70
N ASP A 136 -15.80 13.92 -1.51
CA ASP A 136 -14.91 12.79 -1.24
C ASP A 136 -15.68 11.56 -0.71
N PRO A 137 -15.86 10.50 -1.50
CA PRO A 137 -16.62 9.32 -1.08
C PRO A 137 -15.97 8.58 0.11
N ARG A 138 -14.63 8.61 0.22
CA ARG A 138 -13.92 7.93 1.32
C ARG A 138 -14.12 8.68 2.64
N THR A 139 -14.13 10.01 2.60
CA THR A 139 -14.44 10.82 3.79
C THR A 139 -15.85 10.52 4.32
N HIS A 140 -16.86 10.52 3.45
CA HIS A 140 -18.22 10.14 3.80
C HIS A 140 -18.30 8.70 4.35
N PHE A 141 -17.66 7.73 3.71
CA PHE A 141 -17.64 6.34 4.18
C PHE A 141 -17.08 6.19 5.61
N TYR A 142 -15.96 6.83 5.92
CA TYR A 142 -15.38 6.75 7.27
C TYR A 142 -16.16 7.56 8.31
N LEU A 143 -16.81 8.68 7.93
CA LEU A 143 -17.81 9.34 8.79
C LEU A 143 -19.00 8.43 9.09
N ALA A 144 -19.51 7.70 8.10
CA ALA A 144 -20.57 6.72 8.29
C ALA A 144 -20.18 5.66 9.32
N ARG A 145 -18.98 5.06 9.18
CA ARG A 145 -18.46 4.07 10.14
C ARG A 145 -18.30 4.62 11.56
N LEU A 146 -17.85 5.88 11.72
CA LEU A 146 -17.76 6.54 13.02
C LEU A 146 -19.13 6.77 13.67
N PHE A 147 -20.13 7.16 12.88
CA PHE A 147 -21.49 7.34 13.41
C PHE A 147 -22.16 6.00 13.74
N THR A 148 -21.92 4.94 12.97
CA THR A 148 -22.38 3.57 13.32
C THR A 148 -21.80 3.13 14.66
N LEU A 149 -20.48 3.24 14.84
CA LEU A 149 -19.80 2.92 16.10
C LEU A 149 -20.34 3.75 17.28
N GLN A 150 -20.56 5.05 17.09
CA GLN A 150 -21.16 5.91 18.12
C GLN A 150 -22.61 5.51 18.43
N GLY A 151 -23.37 5.06 17.43
CA GLY A 151 -24.72 4.51 17.58
C GLY A 151 -24.76 3.23 18.41
N GLU A 152 -23.87 2.27 18.11
CA GLU A 152 -23.70 1.03 18.87
C GLU A 152 -23.30 1.29 20.33
N ILE A 153 -22.38 2.23 20.57
CA ILE A 153 -21.97 2.63 21.92
C ILE A 153 -23.18 3.20 22.70
N TYR A 154 -23.98 4.08 22.09
CA TYR A 154 -25.20 4.56 22.73
C TYR A 154 -26.25 3.46 22.95
N GLN A 155 -26.37 2.51 22.03
CA GLN A 155 -27.28 1.37 22.17
C GLN A 155 -26.87 0.48 23.35
N LYS A 156 -25.58 0.15 23.50
CA LYS A 156 -25.02 -0.59 24.65
C LYS A 156 -25.23 0.16 25.98
N GLN A 157 -25.26 1.50 25.94
CA GLN A 157 -25.58 2.36 27.10
C GLN A 157 -27.09 2.57 27.32
N GLY A 158 -27.98 1.89 26.60
CA GLY A 158 -29.43 2.07 26.70
C GLY A 158 -29.99 3.39 26.15
N LYS A 159 -29.14 4.26 25.58
CA LYS A 159 -29.46 5.61 25.08
C LYS A 159 -30.12 5.56 23.69
N LYS A 160 -31.29 4.92 23.62
CA LYS A 160 -32.02 4.59 22.37
C LYS A 160 -32.19 5.79 21.41
N SER A 161 -32.53 6.99 21.93
CA SER A 161 -32.70 8.20 21.11
C SER A 161 -31.38 8.65 20.46
N GLN A 162 -30.30 8.71 21.24
CA GLN A 162 -28.98 9.10 20.74
C GLN A 162 -28.43 8.07 19.75
N ALA A 163 -28.66 6.78 19.99
CA ALA A 163 -28.31 5.71 19.06
C ALA A 163 -29.03 5.89 17.71
N LYS A 164 -30.36 6.07 17.72
CA LYS A 164 -31.17 6.34 16.52
C LYS A 164 -30.68 7.57 15.74
N GLN A 165 -30.27 8.63 16.45
CA GLN A 165 -29.71 9.84 15.82
C GLN A 165 -28.39 9.54 15.09
N GLN A 166 -27.46 8.80 15.70
CA GLN A 166 -26.19 8.49 15.04
C GLN A 166 -26.39 7.51 13.88
N PHE A 167 -27.24 6.49 14.00
CA PHE A 167 -27.56 5.62 12.87
C PHE A 167 -28.18 6.39 11.69
N LYS A 168 -29.05 7.39 11.94
CA LYS A 168 -29.56 8.27 10.87
C LYS A 168 -28.43 9.03 10.16
N ARG A 169 -27.47 9.58 10.92
CA ARG A 169 -26.30 10.28 10.34
C ARG A 169 -25.44 9.32 9.52
N ALA A 170 -25.16 8.14 10.06
CA ALA A 170 -24.41 7.10 9.37
C ALA A 170 -25.05 6.68 8.03
N SER A 171 -26.38 6.55 7.98
CA SER A 171 -27.10 6.27 6.72
C SER A 171 -26.91 7.37 5.68
N ILE A 172 -27.01 8.65 6.07
CA ILE A 172 -26.83 9.80 5.16
C ILE A 172 -25.41 9.83 4.59
N GLU A 173 -24.40 9.67 5.44
CA GLU A 173 -23.00 9.64 4.99
C GLU A 173 -22.73 8.43 4.06
N MET A 174 -23.27 7.24 4.37
CA MET A 174 -23.13 6.06 3.52
C MET A 174 -23.81 6.24 2.15
N GLU A 175 -24.98 6.90 2.12
CA GLU A 175 -25.68 7.25 0.88
C GLU A 175 -24.86 8.24 0.03
N MET A 176 -24.24 9.25 0.65
CA MET A 176 -23.34 10.18 -0.03
C MET A 176 -22.11 9.48 -0.62
N ALA A 177 -21.46 8.59 0.15
CA ALA A 177 -20.34 7.79 -0.35
C ALA A 177 -20.74 6.94 -1.58
N ARG A 178 -21.91 6.29 -1.53
CA ARG A 178 -22.45 5.49 -2.63
C ARG A 178 -22.83 6.34 -3.84
N LYS A 179 -23.38 7.54 -3.66
CA LYS A 179 -23.71 8.46 -4.75
C LYS A 179 -22.48 8.98 -5.47
N LEU A 180 -21.41 9.26 -4.73
CA LEU A 180 -20.14 9.76 -5.25
C LEU A 180 -19.28 8.65 -5.89
N ALA A 181 -19.43 7.40 -5.45
CA ALA A 181 -18.70 6.25 -5.99
C ALA A 181 -19.56 4.96 -6.04
N PRO A 182 -20.57 4.88 -6.95
CA PRO A 182 -21.53 3.76 -6.99
C PRO A 182 -20.89 2.41 -7.34
N GLY A 183 -19.72 2.43 -7.98
CA GLY A 183 -18.94 1.23 -8.30
C GLY A 183 -18.28 0.56 -7.09
N ASN A 184 -18.02 1.28 -5.98
CA ASN A 184 -17.30 0.69 -4.85
C ASN A 184 -18.20 -0.28 -4.05
N PRO A 185 -17.85 -1.58 -3.94
CA PRO A 185 -18.63 -2.55 -3.17
C PRO A 185 -18.70 -2.24 -1.67
N ALA A 186 -17.70 -1.58 -1.07
CA ALA A 186 -17.69 -1.25 0.35
C ALA A 186 -18.86 -0.32 0.74
N TYR A 187 -19.32 0.54 -0.18
CA TYR A 187 -20.38 1.53 0.09
C TYR A 187 -21.80 0.96 -0.07
N ARG A 188 -21.91 -0.35 -0.34
CA ARG A 188 -23.19 -1.08 -0.43
C ARG A 188 -23.68 -1.60 0.92
N GLN A 189 -22.86 -1.54 1.97
CA GLN A 189 -23.26 -1.94 3.31
C GLN A 189 -24.46 -1.12 3.81
N GLU A 190 -25.50 -1.81 4.30
CA GLU A 190 -26.64 -1.15 4.93
C GLU A 190 -26.34 -0.83 6.38
N ILE A 191 -26.55 0.43 6.77
CA ILE A 191 -26.52 0.81 8.18
C ILE A 191 -27.89 0.53 8.79
N GLN A 192 -28.05 -0.64 9.41
CA GLN A 192 -29.27 -0.99 10.13
C GLN A 192 -29.12 -0.82 11.65
N PRO A 193 -30.07 -0.17 12.35
CA PRO A 193 -30.18 -0.30 13.80
C PRO A 193 -30.63 -1.73 14.13
N ALA A 194 -30.00 -2.36 15.13
CA ALA A 194 -30.19 -3.78 15.45
C ALA A 194 -31.67 -4.21 15.67
N ASN A 195 -32.54 -3.27 16.07
CA ASN A 195 -33.95 -3.50 16.32
C ASN A 195 -34.76 -3.97 15.08
N LYS A 196 -34.20 -3.98 13.87
CA LYS A 196 -34.86 -4.56 12.68
C LYS A 196 -34.68 -6.08 12.52
N GLN A 197 -33.72 -6.69 13.20
CA GLN A 197 -33.47 -8.15 13.10
C GLN A 197 -34.39 -9.00 13.99
N GLY A 198 -35.22 -8.38 14.85
CA GLY A 198 -36.11 -9.06 15.80
C GLY A 198 -37.61 -8.86 15.55
N GLN A 199 -38.01 -8.40 14.37
CA GLN A 199 -39.43 -8.21 14.00
C GLN A 199 -39.73 -8.86 12.64
N GLY A 200 -39.52 -10.18 12.59
CA GLY A 200 -39.67 -11.01 11.39
C GLY A 200 -40.37 -12.34 11.66
N LYS A 201 -41.62 -12.26 12.13
CA LYS A 201 -42.60 -13.35 12.33
C LYS A 201 -42.17 -14.51 13.22
#